data_AF-B3VNP3-F1
#
_entry.id   AF-B3VNP3-F1
#
_cell.length_a   1.000
_cell.length_b   1.000
_cell.length_c   1.000
_cell.angle_alpha   90.00
_cell.angle_beta   90.00
_cell.angle_gamma   90.00
#
_symmetry.space_group_name_H-M   'P 1'
#
loop_
_entity.id
_entity.type
_entity.pdbx_description
1 polymer ?
#
loop_
_entity_poly.entity_id
_entity_poly.type
_entity_poly.pdbx_seq_one_letter_code
_entity_poly.pdbx_strand_id
1 'polypeptide(L)'
;DGLKQAYHRCGEICEEYAKTFYLGTMLMTEDRRRAIWAIYVWCRRTDELVDGPNASHITPSALDRWEKRLDDLFTGRPYDMLDA
;
A
#
# COMPACT_ATOMS: atom_id res chain seq x y z
N ASP A 1 -12.47 -8.82 -10.79
CA ASP A 1 -13.02 -8.42 -9.49
C ASP A 1 -11.98 -8.13 -8.40
N GLY A 2 -10.84 -8.81 -8.34
CA GLY A 2 -9.79 -8.57 -7.34
C GLY A 2 -9.26 -7.12 -7.28
N LEU A 3 -8.88 -6.53 -8.42
CA LEU A 3 -8.36 -5.15 -8.49
C LEU A 3 -9.31 -4.09 -7.91
N LYS A 4 -10.63 -4.25 -8.13
CA LYS A 4 -11.62 -3.31 -7.57
C LYS A 4 -11.68 -3.42 -6.05
N GLN A 5 -11.61 -4.63 -5.52
CA GLN A 5 -11.57 -4.89 -4.07
C GLN A 5 -10.27 -4.36 -3.46
N ALA A 6 -9.14 -4.53 -4.14
CA ALA A 6 -7.84 -3.98 -3.74
C ALA A 6 -7.92 -2.45 -3.58
N TYR A 7 -8.42 -1.73 -4.59
CA TYR A 7 -8.59 -0.28 -4.50
C TYR A 7 -9.56 0.16 -3.40
N HIS A 8 -10.67 -0.56 -3.21
CA HIS A 8 -11.60 -0.28 -2.12
C HIS A 8 -10.92 -0.40 -0.77
N ARG A 9 -10.19 -1.51 -0.55
CA ARG A 9 -9.46 -1.74 0.69
C ARG A 9 -8.35 -0.71 0.92
N CYS A 10 -7.67 -0.28 -0.14
CA CYS A 10 -6.70 0.81 -0.05
C CYS A 10 -7.34 2.13 0.40
N GLY A 11 -8.56 2.40 -0.06
CA GLY A 11 -9.35 3.56 0.40
C GLY A 11 -9.67 3.50 1.89
N GLU A 12 -10.18 2.35 2.38
CA GLU A 12 -10.49 2.16 3.81
C GLU A 12 -9.25 2.36 4.69
N ILE A 13 -8.11 1.78 4.31
CA ILE A 13 -6.84 1.93 5.03
C ILE A 13 -6.38 3.40 5.01
N CYS A 14 -6.49 4.08 3.87
CA CYS A 14 -6.11 5.49 3.77
C CYS A 14 -7.01 6.38 4.65
N GLU A 15 -8.31 6.11 4.71
CA GLU A 15 -9.27 6.81 5.57
C GLU A 15 -8.95 6.60 7.06
N GLU A 16 -8.65 5.36 7.44
CA GLU A 16 -8.33 4.98 8.82
C GLU A 16 -7.06 5.67 9.34
N TYR A 17 -5.98 5.60 8.56
CA TYR A 17 -4.63 5.99 9.01
C TYR A 17 -4.18 7.38 8.55
N ALA A 18 -4.83 8.00 7.57
CA ALA A 18 -4.42 9.29 7.01
C ALA A 18 -5.59 10.26 6.78
N LYS A 19 -6.46 10.45 7.78
CA LYS A 19 -7.69 11.26 7.69
C LYS A 19 -7.57 12.55 6.88
N THR A 20 -6.60 13.41 7.18
CA THR A 20 -6.41 14.69 6.47
C THR A 20 -6.01 14.47 5.00
N PHE A 21 -5.12 13.51 4.75
CA PHE A 21 -4.68 13.16 3.40
C PHE A 21 -5.83 12.54 2.59
N TYR A 22 -6.57 11.60 3.18
CA TYR A 22 -7.77 11.01 2.60
C TYR A 22 -8.79 12.07 2.20
N LEU A 23 -9.14 13.00 3.11
CA LEU A 23 -10.02 14.12 2.79
C LEU A 23 -9.49 14.98 1.64
N GLY A 24 -8.17 15.22 1.58
CA GLY A 24 -7.54 15.91 0.45
C GLY A 24 -7.71 15.17 -0.89
N THR A 25 -7.57 13.85 -0.90
CA THR A 25 -7.76 13.04 -2.11
C THR A 25 -9.21 13.02 -2.61
N MET A 26 -10.19 13.32 -1.76
CA MET A 26 -11.60 13.41 -2.16
C MET A 26 -11.86 14.57 -3.15
N LEU A 27 -10.94 15.52 -3.28
CA LEU A 27 -10.98 16.59 -4.29
C LEU A 27 -10.46 16.15 -5.67
N MET A 28 -9.87 14.96 -5.78
CA MET A 28 -9.32 14.43 -7.04
C MET A 28 -10.36 13.63 -7.85
N THR A 29 -10.12 13.41 -9.13
CA THR A 29 -10.90 12.44 -9.93
C THR A 29 -10.82 11.03 -9.33
N GLU A 30 -11.83 10.20 -9.54
CA GLU A 30 -11.89 8.84 -8.99
C GLU A 30 -10.66 7.98 -9.35
N ASP A 31 -10.22 8.02 -10.61
CA ASP A 31 -9.05 7.24 -11.05
C ASP A 31 -7.77 7.65 -10.31
N ARG A 32 -7.57 8.96 -10.15
CA ARG A 32 -6.40 9.51 -9.44
C ARG A 32 -6.42 9.18 -7.96
N ARG A 33 -7.55 9.34 -7.26
CA ARG A 33 -7.61 9.02 -5.83
C ARG A 33 -7.35 7.53 -5.57
N ARG A 34 -7.89 6.63 -6.40
CA ARG A 34 -7.65 5.17 -6.26
C ARG A 34 -6.16 4.84 -6.43
N ALA A 35 -5.50 5.43 -7.42
CA ALA A 35 -4.05 5.27 -7.62
C ALA A 35 -3.24 5.79 -6.42
N ILE A 36 -3.60 6.98 -5.89
CA ILE A 36 -2.94 7.58 -4.74
C ILE A 36 -3.12 6.72 -3.47
N TRP A 37 -4.32 6.17 -3.24
CA TRP A 37 -4.56 5.28 -2.10
C TRP A 37 -3.71 4.02 -2.16
N ALA A 38 -3.58 3.40 -3.34
CA ALA A 38 -2.71 2.24 -3.50
C ALA A 38 -1.24 2.55 -3.18
N ILE A 39 -0.73 3.70 -3.66
CA ILE A 39 0.62 4.18 -3.35
C ILE A 39 0.78 4.43 -1.85
N TYR A 40 -0.19 5.13 -1.23
CA TYR A 40 -0.17 5.39 0.20
C TYR A 40 -0.10 4.09 1.01
N VAL A 41 -0.93 3.10 0.67
CA VAL A 41 -0.94 1.82 1.37
C VAL A 41 0.38 1.06 1.18
N TRP A 42 0.99 1.07 -0.01
CA TRP A 42 2.31 0.49 -0.19
C TRP A 42 3.36 1.14 0.73
N CYS A 43 3.40 2.48 0.75
CA CYS A 43 4.31 3.23 1.62
C CYS A 43 4.04 2.95 3.10
N ARG A 44 2.78 2.95 3.55
CA ARG A 44 2.42 2.66 4.94
C ARG A 44 2.85 1.26 5.37
N ARG A 45 2.69 0.25 4.51
CA ARG A 45 3.14 -1.11 4.82
C ARG A 45 4.66 -1.20 4.89
N THR A 46 5.35 -0.42 4.08
CA THR A 46 6.82 -0.29 4.13
C THR A 46 7.25 0.38 5.44
N ASP A 47 6.56 1.44 5.85
CA ASP A 47 6.77 2.16 7.11
C ASP A 47 6.58 1.24 8.31
N GLU A 48 5.49 0.47 8.38
CA GLU A 48 5.26 -0.51 9.46
C GLU A 48 6.33 -1.61 9.54
N LEU A 49 7.03 -1.93 8.44
CA LEU A 49 8.18 -2.84 8.51
C LEU A 49 9.34 -2.18 9.27
N VAL A 50 9.67 -0.93 8.97
CA VAL A 50 10.89 -0.28 9.49
C VAL A 50 10.69 0.55 10.75
N ASP A 51 9.46 0.98 11.02
CA ASP A 51 9.08 1.86 12.13
C ASP A 51 7.98 1.27 13.03
N GLY A 52 7.42 0.10 12.67
CA GLY A 52 6.39 -0.57 13.46
C GLY A 52 6.94 -1.26 14.73
N PRO A 53 6.06 -1.83 15.58
CA PRO A 53 6.45 -2.45 16.84
C PRO A 53 7.47 -3.61 16.71
N ASN A 54 7.52 -4.22 15.52
CA ASN A 54 8.43 -5.33 15.20
C ASN A 54 9.67 -4.89 14.41
N ALA A 55 9.88 -3.58 14.22
CA ALA A 55 10.99 -3.03 13.44
C ALA A 55 12.36 -3.52 13.92
N SER A 56 12.55 -3.63 15.23
CA SER A 56 13.79 -4.14 15.84
C SER A 56 14.12 -5.59 15.47
N HIS A 57 13.15 -6.34 14.97
CA HIS A 57 13.29 -7.73 14.51
C HIS A 57 13.42 -7.85 12.99
N ILE A 58 13.36 -6.73 12.25
CA ILE A 58 13.58 -6.74 10.80
C ILE A 58 15.04 -7.01 10.49
N THR A 59 15.23 -7.86 9.49
CA THR A 59 16.54 -8.17 8.93
C THR A 59 16.66 -7.53 7.55
N PRO A 60 17.88 -7.24 7.06
CA PRO A 60 18.08 -6.79 5.68
C PRO A 60 17.39 -7.69 4.65
N SER A 61 17.40 -9.01 4.88
CA SER A 61 16.70 -9.98 4.02
C SER A 61 15.19 -9.76 3.90
N ALA A 62 14.55 -9.13 4.89
CA ALA A 62 13.13 -8.80 4.82
C ALA A 62 12.87 -7.62 3.87
N LEU A 63 13.80 -6.66 3.80
CA LEU A 63 13.76 -5.57 2.84
C LEU A 63 14.04 -6.09 1.42
N ASP A 64 14.99 -7.01 1.25
CA ASP A 64 15.24 -7.66 -0.05
C ASP A 64 13.98 -8.38 -0.57
N ARG A 65 13.24 -9.06 0.32
CA ARG A 65 11.95 -9.69 -0.03
C ARG A 65 10.89 -8.66 -0.40
N TRP A 66 10.88 -7.50 0.27
CA TRP A 66 9.94 -6.42 -0.02
C TRP A 66 10.23 -5.75 -1.37
N GLU A 67 11.50 -5.52 -1.69
CA GLU A 67 11.93 -5.03 -3.01
C GLU A 67 11.56 -6.03 -4.10
N LYS A 68 11.88 -7.31 -3.92
CA LYS A 68 11.48 -8.35 -4.87
C LYS A 68 9.97 -8.38 -5.12
N ARG A 69 9.17 -8.16 -4.07
CA ARG A 69 7.71 -8.09 -4.17
C ARG A 69 7.27 -6.91 -5.04
N LEU A 70 7.94 -5.77 -4.95
CA LEU A 70 7.69 -4.62 -5.83
C LEU A 70 7.99 -4.95 -7.30
N ASP A 71 9.11 -5.61 -7.57
CA ASP A 71 9.45 -6.04 -8.94
C ASP A 71 8.43 -7.05 -9.48
N ASP A 72 7.97 -7.97 -8.64
CA ASP A 72 6.95 -8.95 -8.98
C ASP A 72 5.61 -8.25 -9.32
N LEU A 73 5.24 -7.18 -8.62
CA LEU A 73 4.08 -6.34 -8.97
C LEU A 73 4.17 -5.77 -10.39
N PHE A 74 5.30 -5.14 -10.74
CA PHE A 74 5.50 -4.55 -12.07
C PHE A 74 5.52 -5.60 -13.19
N THR A 75 5.79 -6.86 -12.85
CA THR A 75 5.72 -8.00 -13.79
C THR A 75 4.38 -8.75 -13.75
N GLY A 76 3.37 -8.21 -13.04
CA GLY A 76 2.01 -8.77 -13.00
C GLY A 76 1.85 -9.98 -12.07
N ARG A 77 2.70 -10.10 -11.05
CA ARG A 77 2.67 -11.18 -10.05
C ARG A 77 2.35 -10.60 -8.65
N PRO A 78 1.07 -10.36 -8.33
CA PRO A 78 0.69 -9.85 -7.02
C PRO A 78 0.92 -10.89 -5.91
N TYR A 79 1.38 -10.44 -4.75
CA TYR A 79 1.62 -11.33 -3.60
C TYR A 79 0.38 -11.50 -2.71
N ASP A 80 -0.40 -10.43 -2.51
CA ASP A 80 -1.65 -10.48 -1.76
C ASP A 80 -2.75 -9.58 -2.36
N MET A 81 -3.83 -9.36 -1.61
CA MET A 81 -4.99 -8.58 -2.07
C MET A 81 -4.66 -7.11 -2.35
N LEU A 82 -3.74 -6.50 -1.60
CA LEU A 82 -3.39 -5.08 -1.76
C LEU A 82 -2.46 -4.83 -2.94
N ASP A 83 -1.96 -5.90 -3.52
CA ASP A 83 -1.04 -5.95 -4.65
C ASP A 83 -1.75 -6.20 -5.99
N ALA A 84 -3.04 -6.57 -5.94
CA ALA A 84 -3.83 -7.08 -7.07
C ALA A 84 -4.31 -6.01 -8.05
#